data_AF-A0A3N9VP23-F1
#
_entry.id   AF-A0A3N9VP23-F1
#
_cell.length_a   1.000
_cell.length_b   1.000
_cell.length_c   1.000
_cell.angle_alpha   90.00
_cell.angle_beta   90.00
_cell.angle_gamma   90.00
#
_symmetry.space_group_name_H-M   'P 1'
#
loop_
_entity.id
_entity.type
_entity.pdbx_description
1 polymer ?
#
loop_
_entity_poly.entity_id
_entity_poly.type
_entity_poly.pdbx_seq_one_letter_code
_entity_poly.pdbx_strand_id
1 'polypeptide(L)'
;MKSHEAMERCIGRNTVAVAKAIQKSVSLVGKWKEPATDFEDSGTLNPLDRLETVIRAAIIEGQSKENAMAPILYLAHRFNFMVIPLPAGLSNTKDIVRQSHQCVKEFGEYISAFSDAIMDGRITPAERKKIELEGFQVIQQIMSVIQMIDEE
;
A
#
# COMPACT_ATOMS: atom_id res chain seq x y z
N MET A 1 -3.37 -11.01 2.47
CA MET A 1 -3.76 -10.75 3.88
C MET A 1 -5.19 -10.26 3.91
N LYS A 2 -6.04 -10.85 4.75
CA LYS A 2 -7.45 -10.45 4.93
C LYS A 2 -7.56 -9.33 5.99
N SER A 3 -8.66 -8.57 5.99
CA SER A 3 -8.85 -7.43 6.91
C SER A 3 -8.80 -7.85 8.38
N HIS A 4 -9.49 -8.91 8.78
CA HIS A 4 -9.47 -9.42 10.15
C HIS A 4 -8.07 -9.91 10.60
N GLU A 5 -7.27 -10.48 9.70
CA GLU A 5 -5.88 -10.85 9.97
C GLU A 5 -5.01 -9.62 10.23
N ALA A 6 -5.23 -8.53 9.48
CA ALA A 6 -4.55 -7.26 9.70
C ALA A 6 -4.96 -6.64 11.04
N MET A 7 -6.24 -6.73 11.41
CA MET A 7 -6.74 -6.29 12.71
C MET A 7 -6.15 -7.13 13.86
N GLU A 8 -6.04 -8.46 13.71
CA GLU A 8 -5.37 -9.32 14.69
C GLU A 8 -3.89 -8.95 14.84
N ARG A 9 -3.17 -8.71 13.76
CA ARG A 9 -1.76 -8.27 13.83
C ARG A 9 -1.60 -6.90 14.50
N CYS A 10 -2.52 -5.97 14.23
CA CYS A 10 -2.49 -4.61 14.79
C CYS A 10 -2.82 -4.59 16.29
N ILE A 11 -3.87 -5.32 16.70
CA ILE A 11 -4.39 -5.31 18.07
C ILE A 11 -3.72 -6.37 18.94
N GLY A 12 -3.57 -7.58 18.40
CA GLY A 12 -3.04 -8.77 19.07
C GLY A 12 -3.72 -9.03 20.41
N ARG A 13 -2.88 -9.26 21.43
CA ARG A 13 -3.30 -9.47 22.83
C ARG A 13 -3.80 -8.21 23.54
N ASN A 14 -3.69 -7.02 22.93
CA ASN A 14 -3.96 -5.74 23.58
C ASN A 14 -5.42 -5.27 23.41
N THR A 15 -6.36 -6.16 23.07
CA THR A 15 -7.77 -5.83 22.80
C THR A 15 -8.40 -4.90 23.84
N VAL A 16 -8.20 -5.17 25.13
CA VAL A 16 -8.77 -4.36 26.23
C VAL A 16 -8.21 -2.94 26.23
N ALA A 17 -6.89 -2.80 26.06
CA ALA A 17 -6.22 -1.50 26.05
C ALA A 17 -6.63 -0.67 24.82
N VAL A 18 -6.66 -1.31 23.65
CA VAL A 18 -7.09 -0.66 22.40
C VAL A 18 -8.55 -0.24 22.49
N ALA A 19 -9.45 -1.11 22.95
CA ALA A 19 -10.86 -0.80 23.11
C ALA A 19 -11.10 0.42 24.01
N LYS A 20 -10.37 0.50 25.13
CA LYS A 20 -10.39 1.66 26.02
C LYS A 20 -9.89 2.93 25.32
N ALA A 21 -8.77 2.85 24.59
CA ALA A 21 -8.17 4.00 23.91
C ALA A 21 -9.07 4.59 22.83
N ILE A 22 -9.81 3.74 22.09
CA ILE A 22 -10.71 4.17 21.02
C ILE A 22 -12.17 4.32 21.46
N GLN A 23 -12.45 4.18 22.77
CA GLN A 23 -13.78 4.28 23.37
C GLN A 23 -14.83 3.34 22.72
N LYS A 24 -14.45 2.07 22.54
CA LYS A 24 -15.33 1.00 22.04
C LYS A 24 -15.38 -0.16 23.02
N SER A 25 -16.39 -1.03 22.86
CA SER A 25 -16.51 -2.22 23.70
C SER A 25 -15.43 -3.24 23.34
N VAL A 26 -14.93 -3.96 24.36
CA VAL A 26 -13.91 -5.02 24.16
C VAL A 26 -14.44 -6.10 23.21
N SER A 27 -15.73 -6.44 23.32
CA SER A 27 -16.39 -7.40 22.44
C SER A 27 -16.37 -6.96 20.97
N LEU A 28 -16.63 -5.69 20.67
CA LEU A 28 -16.61 -5.18 19.30
C LEU A 28 -15.19 -5.22 18.72
N VAL A 29 -14.20 -4.78 19.50
CA VAL A 29 -12.78 -4.79 19.07
C VAL A 29 -12.26 -6.23 18.93
N GLY A 30 -12.74 -7.15 19.76
CA GLY A 30 -12.48 -8.59 19.61
C GLY A 30 -13.04 -9.11 18.28
N LYS A 31 -14.30 -8.79 17.98
CA LYS A 31 -14.98 -9.21 16.75
C LYS A 31 -14.31 -8.71 15.48
N TRP A 32 -13.64 -7.56 15.50
CA TRP A 32 -12.89 -7.05 14.34
C TRP A 32 -11.74 -7.95 13.89
N LYS A 33 -11.27 -8.86 14.74
CA LYS A 33 -10.18 -9.79 14.48
C LYS A 33 -10.66 -11.14 13.94
N GLU A 34 -11.96 -11.34 13.86
CA GLU A 34 -12.61 -12.55 13.36
C GLU A 34 -13.11 -12.34 11.92
N PRO A 35 -13.20 -13.41 11.11
CA PRO A 35 -13.80 -13.33 9.78
C PRO A 35 -15.23 -12.80 9.86
N ALA A 36 -15.60 -11.86 8.98
CA ALA A 36 -16.99 -11.43 8.85
C ALA A 36 -17.83 -12.60 8.30
N THR A 37 -18.75 -13.12 9.10
CA THR A 37 -19.68 -14.19 8.69
C THR A 37 -20.98 -13.63 8.12
N ASP A 38 -21.40 -12.44 8.57
CA ASP A 38 -22.60 -11.75 8.11
C ASP A 38 -22.25 -10.31 7.71
N PHE A 39 -22.33 -10.03 6.40
CA PHE A 39 -22.12 -8.67 5.86
C PHE A 39 -23.36 -7.77 5.99
N GLU A 40 -24.49 -8.32 6.47
CA GLU A 40 -25.74 -7.58 6.63
C GLU A 40 -25.77 -6.68 7.88
N ASP A 41 -24.96 -7.00 8.91
CA ASP A 41 -24.84 -6.18 10.11
C ASP A 41 -23.62 -5.24 10.06
N SER A 42 -23.81 -4.11 9.37
CA SER A 42 -22.83 -3.03 9.23
C SER A 42 -22.23 -2.53 10.56
N GLY A 43 -22.91 -2.77 11.68
CA GLY A 43 -22.48 -2.43 13.04
C GLY A 43 -21.22 -3.17 13.48
N THR A 44 -20.92 -4.32 12.87
CA THR A 44 -19.85 -5.23 13.30
C THR A 44 -18.65 -5.31 12.36
N LEU A 45 -18.75 -4.72 11.16
CA LEU A 45 -17.62 -4.63 10.22
C LEU A 45 -16.42 -3.95 10.87
N ASN A 46 -15.24 -4.51 10.62
CA ASN A 46 -14.01 -3.90 11.11
C ASN A 46 -13.71 -2.58 10.35
N PRO A 47 -12.86 -1.71 10.92
CA PRO A 47 -12.58 -0.41 10.33
C PRO A 47 -12.01 -0.46 8.91
N LEU A 48 -11.27 -1.51 8.55
CA LEU A 48 -10.69 -1.67 7.22
C LEU A 48 -11.79 -1.98 6.18
N ASP A 49 -12.68 -2.92 6.48
CA ASP A 49 -13.79 -3.29 5.59
C ASP A 49 -14.76 -2.11 5.38
N ARG A 50 -14.99 -1.31 6.43
CA ARG A 50 -15.80 -0.09 6.33
C ARG A 50 -15.16 0.93 5.40
N LEU A 51 -13.84 1.13 5.53
CA LEU A 51 -13.12 2.07 4.68
C LEU A 51 -13.10 1.59 3.22
N GLU A 52 -12.88 0.30 2.98
CA GLU A 52 -12.99 -0.30 1.65
C GLU A 52 -14.37 -0.09 1.04
N THR A 53 -15.44 -0.28 1.83
CA THR A 53 -16.82 -0.06 1.38
C THR A 53 -17.04 1.39 0.95
N VAL A 54 -16.59 2.36 1.74
CA VAL A 54 -16.68 3.80 1.39
C VAL A 54 -15.93 4.09 0.09
N ILE A 55 -14.71 3.57 -0.06
CA ILE A 55 -13.89 3.76 -1.25
C ILE A 55 -14.56 3.18 -2.49
N ARG A 56 -15.06 1.93 -2.41
CA ARG A 56 -15.76 1.26 -3.52
C ARG A 56 -17.04 1.99 -3.90
N ALA A 57 -17.84 2.39 -2.91
CA ALA A 57 -19.05 3.16 -3.14
C ALA A 57 -18.74 4.49 -3.85
N ALA A 58 -17.72 5.22 -3.40
CA ALA A 58 -17.33 6.48 -4.06
C ALA A 58 -16.96 6.28 -5.54
N ILE A 59 -16.26 5.19 -5.88
CA ILE A 59 -15.93 4.84 -7.28
C ILE A 59 -17.21 4.55 -8.08
N ILE A 60 -18.14 3.77 -7.52
CA ILE A 60 -19.42 3.43 -8.17
C ILE A 60 -20.25 4.70 -8.43
N GLU A 61 -20.27 5.63 -7.49
CA GLU A 61 -20.95 6.92 -7.61
C GLU A 61 -20.23 7.93 -8.53
N GLY A 62 -19.16 7.50 -9.21
CA GLY A 62 -18.50 8.29 -10.25
C GLY A 62 -17.34 9.16 -9.79
N GLN A 63 -16.85 8.98 -8.55
CA GLN A 63 -15.62 9.65 -8.10
C GLN A 63 -14.41 9.10 -8.87
N SER A 64 -13.46 9.98 -9.21
CA SER A 64 -12.21 9.55 -9.83
C SER A 64 -11.47 8.58 -8.91
N LYS A 65 -10.76 7.59 -9.49
CA LYS A 65 -9.98 6.63 -8.70
C LYS A 65 -8.99 7.34 -7.77
N GLU A 66 -8.35 8.40 -8.25
CA GLU A 66 -7.42 9.23 -7.47
C GLU A 66 -8.09 9.81 -6.22
N ASN A 67 -9.25 10.45 -6.37
CA ASN A 67 -9.98 11.03 -5.24
C ASN A 67 -10.56 9.95 -4.31
N ALA A 68 -11.04 8.83 -4.86
CA ALA A 68 -11.55 7.73 -4.06
C ALA A 68 -10.46 7.10 -3.18
N MET A 69 -9.18 7.13 -3.58
CA MET A 69 -8.06 6.64 -2.78
C MET A 69 -7.64 7.61 -1.65
N ALA A 70 -8.22 8.81 -1.56
CA ALA A 70 -7.81 9.83 -0.58
C ALA A 70 -7.71 9.32 0.88
N PRO A 71 -8.60 8.44 1.40
CA PRO A 71 -8.45 7.93 2.76
C PRO A 71 -7.16 7.13 2.99
N ILE A 72 -6.73 6.34 2.00
CA ILE A 72 -5.48 5.57 2.06
C ILE A 72 -4.29 6.52 2.06
N LEU A 73 -4.30 7.49 1.14
CA LEU A 73 -3.24 8.50 1.02
C LEU A 73 -3.11 9.35 2.29
N TYR A 74 -4.23 9.71 2.90
CA TYR A 74 -4.27 10.43 4.18
C TYR A 74 -3.61 9.63 5.30
N LEU A 75 -3.97 8.36 5.46
CA LEU A 75 -3.37 7.51 6.50
C LEU A 75 -1.87 7.29 6.25
N ALA A 76 -1.49 7.04 5.00
CA ALA A 76 -0.09 6.90 4.62
C ALA A 76 0.72 8.15 5.01
N HIS A 77 0.23 9.34 4.62
CA HIS A 77 0.87 10.59 5.00
C HIS A 77 0.93 10.78 6.52
N ARG A 78 -0.16 10.47 7.24
CA ARG A 78 -0.24 10.63 8.70
C ARG A 78 0.76 9.78 9.46
N PHE A 79 1.08 8.59 8.94
CA PHE A 79 2.03 7.66 9.54
C PHE A 79 3.42 7.68 8.86
N ASN A 80 3.70 8.70 8.03
CA ASN A 80 4.96 8.85 7.30
C ASN A 80 5.32 7.63 6.42
N PHE A 81 4.30 7.04 5.79
CA PHE A 81 4.43 6.01 4.79
C PHE A 81 4.21 6.59 3.39
N MET A 82 4.83 5.94 2.42
CA MET A 82 4.61 6.15 1.01
C MET A 82 3.81 4.96 0.46
N VAL A 83 2.73 5.25 -0.26
CA VAL A 83 1.94 4.21 -0.95
C VAL A 83 2.30 4.24 -2.41
N ILE A 84 2.71 3.09 -2.92
CA ILE A 84 3.06 2.92 -4.32
C ILE A 84 2.00 1.98 -4.92
N PRO A 85 1.16 2.47 -5.84
CA PRO A 85 0.17 1.62 -6.47
C PRO A 85 0.88 0.53 -7.26
N LEU A 86 0.38 -0.69 -7.14
CA LEU A 86 0.83 -1.80 -7.96
C LEU A 86 0.45 -1.51 -9.42
N PRO A 87 1.34 -1.78 -10.40
CA PRO A 87 1.03 -1.53 -11.79
C PRO A 87 -0.15 -2.39 -12.25
N ALA A 88 -0.99 -1.82 -13.11
CA ALA A 88 -2.14 -2.52 -13.65
C ALA A 88 -1.68 -3.59 -14.65
N GLY A 89 -2.08 -4.84 -14.44
CA GLY A 89 -1.91 -5.93 -15.39
C GLY A 89 -0.57 -6.68 -15.28
N LEU A 90 -0.35 -7.38 -14.17
CA LEU A 90 0.63 -8.48 -14.11
C LEU A 90 0.07 -9.70 -14.84
N SER A 91 -0.21 -9.56 -16.13
CA SER A 91 -0.61 -10.68 -16.96
C SER A 91 0.66 -11.40 -17.41
N ASN A 92 0.92 -12.54 -16.76
CA ASN A 92 1.79 -13.66 -17.15
C ASN A 92 3.10 -13.81 -16.32
N THR A 93 3.07 -14.75 -15.37
CA THR A 93 4.20 -15.28 -14.57
C THR A 93 5.36 -15.84 -15.42
N LYS A 94 5.14 -16.10 -16.71
CA LYS A 94 6.17 -16.67 -17.61
C LYS A 94 7.38 -15.76 -17.89
N ASP A 95 7.45 -14.56 -17.31
CA ASP A 95 8.52 -13.61 -17.60
C ASP A 95 9.14 -12.96 -16.34
N ILE A 96 9.00 -13.59 -15.17
CA ILE A 96 9.61 -13.13 -13.91
C ILE A 96 11.12 -12.91 -14.08
N VAL A 97 11.83 -13.80 -14.78
CA VAL A 97 13.28 -13.68 -15.01
C VAL A 97 13.61 -12.44 -15.84
N ARG A 98 12.88 -12.19 -16.94
CA ARG A 98 13.10 -11.01 -17.80
C ARG A 98 12.78 -9.72 -17.05
N GLN A 99 11.66 -9.68 -16.33
CA GLN A 99 11.28 -8.51 -15.55
C GLN A 99 12.24 -8.25 -14.40
N SER A 100 12.76 -9.30 -13.75
CA SER A 100 13.78 -9.19 -12.71
C SER A 100 15.09 -8.65 -13.28
N HIS A 101 15.54 -9.14 -14.44
CA HIS A 101 16.72 -8.61 -15.12
C HIS A 101 16.56 -7.15 -15.53
N GLN A 102 15.40 -6.78 -16.06
CA GLN A 102 15.10 -5.40 -16.42
C GLN A 102 15.11 -4.49 -15.18
N CYS A 103 14.48 -4.94 -14.09
CA CYS A 103 14.46 -4.23 -12.81
C CYS A 103 15.87 -4.00 -12.25
N VAL A 104 16.73 -5.03 -12.25
CA VAL A 104 18.13 -4.90 -11.80
C VAL A 104 18.91 -3.91 -12.66
N LYS A 105 18.69 -3.94 -13.99
CA LYS A 105 19.34 -3.02 -14.91
C LYS A 105 18.90 -1.58 -14.65
N GLU A 106 17.60 -1.32 -14.59
CA GLU A 106 17.05 0.01 -14.34
C GLU A 106 17.45 0.55 -12.95
N PHE A 107 17.54 -0.32 -11.95
CA PHE A 107 18.08 0.04 -10.64
C PHE A 107 19.56 0.45 -10.73
N GLY A 108 20.38 -0.30 -11.45
CA GLY A 108 21.80 0.02 -11.66
C GLY A 108 21.98 1.37 -12.39
N GLU A 109 21.18 1.61 -13.42
CA GLU A 109 21.18 2.89 -14.16
C GLU A 109 20.76 4.07 -13.27
N TYR A 110 19.73 3.89 -12.45
CA TYR A 110 19.31 4.88 -11.46
C TYR A 110 20.40 5.20 -10.42
N ILE A 111 21.04 4.17 -9.85
CA ILE A 111 22.11 4.36 -8.87
C ILE A 111 23.32 5.07 -9.49
N SER A 112 23.64 4.76 -10.75
CA SER A 112 24.71 5.46 -11.48
C SER A 112 24.38 6.93 -11.68
N ALA A 113 23.17 7.24 -12.16
CA ALA A 113 22.72 8.61 -12.37
C ALA A 113 22.65 9.42 -11.06
N PHE A 114 22.20 8.78 -9.99
CA PHE A 114 22.18 9.36 -8.65
C PHE A 114 23.59 9.64 -8.11
N SER A 115 24.52 8.70 -8.31
CA SER A 115 25.93 8.87 -7.94
C SER A 115 26.56 10.05 -8.67
N ASP A 116 26.38 10.12 -9.99
CA ASP A 116 26.92 11.20 -10.83
C ASP A 116 26.37 12.57 -10.40
N ALA A 117 25.07 12.67 -10.10
CA ALA A 117 24.42 13.90 -9.64
C ALA A 117 24.78 14.32 -8.21
N ILE A 118 25.43 13.45 -7.43
CA ILE A 118 25.90 13.75 -6.07
C ILE A 118 27.40 14.04 -6.04
N MET A 119 28.16 13.60 -7.05
CA MET A 119 29.62 13.77 -7.08
C MET A 119 30.07 15.23 -7.10
N ASP A 120 29.26 16.15 -7.63
CA ASP A 120 29.56 17.59 -7.62
C ASP A 120 29.13 18.29 -6.31
N GLY A 121 28.52 17.54 -5.39
CA GLY A 121 28.01 18.01 -4.11
C GLY A 121 26.77 18.90 -4.22
N ARG A 122 26.14 19.02 -5.39
CA ARG A 122 25.03 19.95 -5.66
C ARG A 122 23.95 19.33 -6.54
N ILE A 123 22.92 18.77 -5.89
CA ILE A 123 21.71 18.33 -6.61
C ILE A 123 20.92 19.55 -7.11
N THR A 124 20.94 19.78 -8.41
CA THR A 124 20.11 20.82 -9.05
C THR A 124 18.61 20.46 -9.00
N PRO A 125 17.69 21.43 -9.17
CA PRO A 125 16.26 21.13 -9.22
C PRO A 125 15.86 20.14 -10.32
N ALA A 126 16.57 20.17 -11.46
CA ALA A 126 16.34 19.26 -12.57
C ALA A 126 16.78 17.82 -12.24
N GLU A 127 17.95 17.66 -11.63
CA GLU A 127 18.45 16.37 -11.15
C GLU A 127 17.57 15.80 -10.05
N ARG A 128 17.15 16.62 -9.08
CA ARG A 128 16.21 16.20 -8.04
C ARG A 128 14.94 15.59 -8.64
N LYS A 129 14.30 16.29 -9.57
CA LYS A 129 13.07 15.81 -10.21
C LYS A 129 13.30 14.51 -10.98
N LYS A 130 14.44 14.38 -11.66
CA LYS A 130 14.83 13.17 -12.39
C LYS A 130 15.05 11.99 -11.43
N ILE A 131 15.82 12.21 -10.36
CA ILE A 131 16.10 11.22 -9.31
C ILE A 131 14.79 10.75 -8.65
N GLU A 132 13.92 11.68 -8.28
CA GLU A 132 12.63 11.32 -7.66
C GLU A 132 11.81 10.44 -8.61
N LEU A 133 11.65 10.86 -9.88
CA LEU A 133 10.87 10.10 -10.87
C LEU A 133 11.44 8.71 -11.14
N GLU A 134 12.74 8.61 -11.41
CA GLU A 134 13.42 7.34 -11.69
C GLU A 134 13.41 6.42 -10.45
N GLY A 135 13.60 6.99 -9.26
CA GLY A 135 13.49 6.26 -8.00
C GLY A 135 12.10 5.66 -7.79
N PHE A 136 11.02 6.41 -8.07
CA PHE A 136 9.66 5.88 -7.99
C PHE A 136 9.41 4.73 -8.99
N GLN A 137 9.93 4.84 -10.21
CA GLN A 137 9.79 3.81 -11.25
C GLN A 137 10.50 2.51 -10.86
N VAL A 138 11.72 2.61 -10.36
CA VAL A 138 12.47 1.46 -9.82
C VAL A 138 11.67 0.77 -8.71
N ILE A 139 11.16 1.52 -7.73
CA ILE A 139 10.43 0.90 -6.61
C ILE A 139 9.15 0.22 -7.13
N GLN A 140 8.44 0.82 -8.09
CA GLN A 140 7.29 0.18 -8.73
C GLN A 140 7.63 -1.15 -9.40
N GLN A 141 8.78 -1.23 -10.08
CA GLN A 141 9.22 -2.47 -10.72
C GLN A 141 9.61 -3.55 -9.69
N ILE A 142 10.31 -3.17 -8.62
CA ILE A 142 10.61 -4.10 -7.51
C ILE A 142 9.31 -4.66 -6.92
N MET A 143 8.32 -3.80 -6.64
CA MET A 143 7.02 -4.22 -6.11
C MET A 143 6.28 -5.15 -7.07
N SER A 144 6.40 -4.95 -8.37
CA SER A 144 5.82 -5.82 -9.40
C SER A 144 6.40 -7.22 -9.37
N VAL A 145 7.74 -7.33 -9.26
CA VAL A 145 8.45 -8.60 -9.15
C VAL A 145 8.03 -9.36 -7.89
N ILE A 146 7.95 -8.67 -6.74
CA ILE A 146 7.49 -9.27 -5.48
C ILE A 146 6.07 -9.82 -5.62
N GLN A 147 5.16 -9.04 -6.21
CA GLN A 147 3.78 -9.48 -6.39
C GLN A 147 3.66 -10.72 -7.31
N MET A 148 4.46 -10.80 -8.38
CA MET A 148 4.47 -11.98 -9.26
C MET A 148 4.91 -13.26 -8.54
N ILE A 149 5.79 -13.14 -7.53
CA ILE A 149 6.22 -14.29 -6.70
C ILE A 149 5.10 -14.71 -5.74
N ASP A 150 4.34 -13.76 -5.18
CA ASP A 150 3.21 -14.05 -4.29
C ASP A 150 2.01 -14.72 -5.01
N GLU A 151 1.98 -14.68 -6.34
CA GLU A 151 0.92 -15.26 -7.19
C GLU A 151 1.26 -16.68 -7.72
N GLU A 152 2.46 -17.24 -7.46
CA GLU A 152 2.85 -18.65 -7.72
C GLU A 152 2.62 -19.57 -6.51
#